data_AF-A0A960LT21-F1
#
_entry.id   AF-A0A960LT21-F1
#
_cell.length_a   1.000
_cell.length_b   1.000
_cell.length_c   1.000
_cell.angle_alpha   90.00
_cell.angle_beta   90.00
_cell.angle_gamma   90.00
#
_symmetry.space_group_name_H-M   'P 1'
#
loop_
_entity.id
_entity.type
_entity.pdbx_description
1 polymer ?
#
loop_
_entity_poly.entity_id
_entity_poly.type
_entity_poly.pdbx_seq_one_letter_code
_entity_poly.pdbx_strand_id
1 'polypeptide(L)'
;MESIRQNLFTKASALHFASTVGIGLIPSCFTPITMKECALIGSVTGSLTAFGHAFVGKDATTFKKILITVGSFGITFFSVTKFTPLLNARFAVQLYPGAILQVLVFNALGQVASFAITKYYLTTPWNMSDEQITALHAKYEKKPELFEKHSSVEQLLLWHRFNELGLKNSFYDKDPSKEEIQALTDEQIRILHQHEAYLTEDEVNEALLLRYFALNLPPFDDIEDEISKITLKIPNTTQDLEGIKDQQFKWYAIYFEKNAKALKALSYPLQWALYEKGGAQTYYFDAEYLKTAPEAQIRDLMNEAPLTWWVTIDPVEQAALIDRAVGFKIEVPYPAHPKTAEEVRSLKIEVLKAYHKKLHKDLGSEAIQAFNLRFYEFNLPLPNGIDTIDKLKKEGLPFPLIAIELPKSIEEVKHLHNHQLPWVYARCANHFSTLSFEIQSALNERFWNTQASWHYLFSLGKLTADNIGKAGELTIKILSGDLSNQLDEWIALDPSIRGAFIAKLKSDPFTAETFKTVQTTTLSKDAATRYHTFFNGTGNPLWKNLGNKQATFNVAFGNHSLPPIAP
;
A
#
# COMPACT_ATOMS: atom_id res chain seq x y z
N MET A 1 -71.70 -8.77 -14.58
CA MET A 1 -71.41 -7.78 -15.64
C MET A 1 -70.55 -6.61 -15.13
N GLU A 2 -70.74 -6.13 -13.89
CA GLU A 2 -69.91 -5.06 -13.31
C GLU A 2 -68.40 -5.38 -13.23
N SER A 3 -68.00 -6.60 -12.84
CA SER A 3 -66.58 -6.99 -12.75
C SER A 3 -65.87 -7.03 -14.11
N ILE A 4 -66.56 -7.43 -15.18
CA ILE A 4 -66.03 -7.46 -16.55
C ILE A 4 -65.84 -6.03 -17.06
N ARG A 5 -66.80 -5.14 -16.80
CA ARG A 5 -66.71 -3.72 -17.15
C ARG A 5 -65.55 -3.03 -16.42
N GLN A 6 -65.37 -3.33 -15.14
CA GLN A 6 -64.23 -2.83 -14.34
C GLN A 6 -62.89 -3.36 -14.84
N ASN A 7 -62.81 -4.62 -15.30
CA ASN A 7 -61.58 -5.21 -15.84
C ASN A 7 -61.22 -4.73 -17.26
N LEU A 8 -62.22 -4.39 -18.08
CA LEU A 8 -62.06 -3.88 -19.44
C LEU A 8 -61.35 -2.51 -19.50
N PHE A 9 -61.62 -1.62 -18.54
CA PHE A 9 -61.03 -0.29 -18.47
C PHE A 9 -59.81 -0.20 -17.53
N THR A 10 -59.11 -1.32 -17.31
CA THR A 10 -57.88 -1.30 -16.52
C THR A 10 -56.68 -0.84 -17.32
N LYS A 11 -55.66 -0.29 -16.63
CA LYS A 11 -54.35 0.02 -17.22
C LYS A 11 -53.75 -1.18 -17.98
N ALA A 12 -53.97 -2.41 -17.48
CA ALA A 12 -53.49 -3.63 -18.12
C ALA A 12 -54.18 -3.91 -19.46
N SER A 13 -55.52 -3.81 -19.53
CA SER A 13 -56.28 -4.00 -20.77
C SER A 13 -55.96 -2.93 -21.81
N ALA A 14 -55.79 -1.67 -21.38
CA ALA A 14 -55.37 -0.57 -22.24
C ALA A 14 -53.94 -0.79 -22.79
N LEU A 15 -53.02 -1.28 -21.95
CA LEU A 15 -51.65 -1.58 -22.36
C LEU A 15 -51.59 -2.76 -23.35
N HIS A 16 -52.38 -3.82 -23.14
CA HIS A 16 -52.47 -4.95 -24.06
C HIS A 16 -53.09 -4.57 -25.42
N PHE A 17 -54.09 -3.69 -25.41
CA PHE A 17 -54.65 -3.11 -26.63
C PHE A 17 -53.58 -2.30 -27.38
N ALA A 18 -52.95 -1.34 -26.70
CA ALA A 18 -51.94 -0.47 -27.31
C ALA A 18 -50.72 -1.23 -27.83
N SER A 19 -50.24 -2.25 -27.10
CA SER A 19 -49.10 -3.07 -27.52
C SER A 19 -49.44 -3.93 -28.74
N THR A 20 -50.62 -4.55 -28.77
CA THR A 20 -51.08 -5.36 -29.90
C THR A 20 -51.32 -4.51 -31.15
N VAL A 21 -51.86 -3.30 -30.99
CA VAL A 21 -52.01 -2.37 -32.11
C VAL A 21 -50.64 -1.91 -32.61
N GLY A 22 -49.74 -1.51 -31.70
CA GLY A 22 -48.38 -1.05 -32.05
C GLY A 22 -47.56 -2.10 -32.80
N ILE A 23 -47.56 -3.34 -32.30
CA ILE A 23 -46.90 -4.47 -32.97
C ILE A 23 -47.56 -4.75 -34.34
N GLY A 24 -48.89 -4.62 -34.43
CA GLY A 24 -49.65 -4.84 -35.65
C GLY A 24 -49.40 -3.82 -36.76
N LEU A 25 -48.76 -2.69 -36.45
CA LEU A 25 -48.34 -1.67 -37.42
C LEU A 25 -46.98 -1.98 -38.06
N ILE A 26 -46.12 -2.76 -37.40
CA ILE A 26 -44.78 -3.12 -37.86
C ILE A 26 -44.75 -3.71 -39.28
N PRO A 27 -45.70 -4.58 -39.71
CA PRO A 27 -45.71 -5.11 -41.07
C PRO A 27 -45.72 -4.03 -42.16
N SER A 28 -46.28 -2.85 -41.90
CA SER A 28 -46.32 -1.76 -42.90
C SER A 28 -44.94 -1.19 -43.22
N CYS A 29 -43.93 -1.46 -42.40
CA CYS A 29 -42.55 -1.08 -42.65
C CYS A 29 -41.78 -2.10 -43.51
N PHE A 30 -42.28 -3.34 -43.63
CA PHE A 30 -41.55 -4.47 -44.22
C PHE A 30 -42.33 -5.22 -45.31
N THR A 31 -43.60 -4.88 -45.51
CA THR A 31 -44.49 -5.49 -46.49
C THR A 31 -45.22 -4.38 -47.25
N PRO A 32 -45.75 -4.66 -48.45
CA PRO A 32 -46.54 -3.68 -49.22
C PRO A 32 -47.91 -3.37 -48.59
N ILE A 33 -48.22 -3.91 -47.40
CA ILE A 33 -49.46 -3.64 -46.67
C ILE A 33 -49.39 -2.23 -46.09
N THR A 34 -50.42 -1.42 -46.32
CA THR A 34 -50.45 -0.05 -45.84
C THR A 34 -50.65 0.03 -44.33
N MET A 35 -50.16 1.10 -43.71
CA MET A 35 -50.37 1.38 -42.28
C MET A 35 -51.87 1.38 -41.89
N LYS A 36 -52.75 1.76 -42.83
CA LYS A 36 -54.20 1.77 -42.64
C LYS A 36 -54.80 0.36 -42.54
N GLU A 37 -54.34 -0.56 -43.38
CA GLU A 37 -54.74 -1.98 -43.34
C GLU A 37 -54.22 -2.65 -42.08
N CYS A 38 -52.95 -2.41 -41.73
CA CYS A 38 -52.33 -2.85 -40.48
C CYS A 38 -53.08 -2.33 -39.25
N ALA A 39 -53.44 -1.04 -39.22
CA ALA A 39 -54.17 -0.43 -38.12
C ALA A 39 -55.56 -1.03 -37.94
N LEU A 40 -56.26 -1.34 -39.05
CA LEU A 40 -57.59 -1.94 -39.00
C LEU A 40 -57.53 -3.36 -38.42
N ILE A 41 -56.63 -4.20 -38.92
CA ILE A 41 -56.43 -5.56 -38.41
C ILE A 41 -55.96 -5.50 -36.95
N GLY A 42 -54.94 -4.67 -36.66
CA GLY A 42 -54.37 -4.49 -35.33
C GLY A 42 -55.38 -4.00 -34.30
N SER A 43 -56.31 -3.11 -34.67
CA SER A 43 -57.37 -2.63 -33.78
C SER A 43 -58.37 -3.72 -33.45
N VAL A 44 -58.81 -4.51 -34.44
CA VAL A 44 -59.72 -5.64 -34.22
C VAL A 44 -59.07 -6.70 -33.35
N THR A 45 -57.80 -7.02 -33.64
CA THR A 45 -57.01 -7.97 -32.83
C THR A 45 -56.77 -7.45 -31.42
N GLY A 46 -56.39 -6.18 -31.26
CA GLY A 46 -56.16 -5.53 -29.98
C GLY A 46 -57.42 -5.50 -29.12
N SER A 47 -58.59 -5.23 -29.71
CA SER A 47 -59.87 -5.28 -28.99
C SER A 47 -60.19 -6.71 -28.55
N LEU A 48 -60.10 -7.68 -29.46
CA LEU A 48 -60.45 -9.08 -29.14
C LEU A 48 -59.52 -9.70 -28.09
N THR A 49 -58.23 -9.35 -28.11
CA THR A 49 -57.28 -9.79 -27.09
C THR A 49 -57.55 -9.10 -25.75
N ALA A 50 -57.78 -7.78 -25.72
CA ALA A 50 -58.13 -7.06 -24.50
C ALA A 50 -59.44 -7.55 -23.87
N PHE A 51 -60.48 -7.82 -24.67
CA PHE A 51 -61.71 -8.45 -24.21
C PHE A 51 -61.43 -9.85 -23.63
N GLY A 52 -60.68 -10.69 -24.36
CA GLY A 52 -60.32 -12.03 -23.92
C GLY A 52 -59.60 -12.05 -22.57
N HIS A 53 -58.62 -11.17 -22.36
CA HIS A 53 -57.91 -11.05 -21.09
C HIS A 53 -58.79 -10.51 -19.96
N ALA A 54 -59.68 -9.56 -20.26
CA ALA A 54 -60.64 -9.05 -19.27
C ALA A 54 -61.67 -10.11 -18.82
N PHE A 55 -62.03 -11.05 -19.70
CA PHE A 55 -62.94 -12.15 -19.38
C PHE A 55 -62.34 -13.18 -18.43
N VAL A 56 -61.03 -13.42 -18.50
CA VAL A 56 -60.39 -14.53 -17.76
C VAL A 56 -59.73 -14.06 -16.46
N GLY A 57 -59.59 -12.74 -16.29
CA GLY A 57 -59.23 -12.13 -15.01
C GLY A 57 -57.73 -12.16 -14.72
N LYS A 58 -57.32 -11.46 -13.66
CA LYS A 58 -55.90 -11.24 -13.33
C LYS A 58 -55.18 -12.54 -12.94
N ASP A 59 -55.89 -13.44 -12.26
CA ASP A 59 -55.34 -14.68 -11.66
C ASP A 59 -55.29 -15.87 -12.64
N ALA A 60 -55.57 -15.65 -13.91
CA ALA A 60 -55.52 -16.71 -14.91
C ALA A 60 -54.10 -17.21 -15.14
N THR A 61 -53.94 -18.53 -15.26
CA THR A 61 -52.66 -19.16 -15.60
C THR A 61 -52.16 -18.69 -16.97
N THR A 62 -50.83 -18.62 -17.13
CA THR A 62 -50.17 -18.19 -18.39
C THR A 62 -50.66 -19.00 -19.59
N PHE A 63 -50.91 -20.30 -19.42
CA PHE A 63 -51.47 -21.16 -20.46
C PHE A 63 -52.86 -20.70 -20.94
N LYS A 64 -53.77 -20.33 -20.03
CA LYS A 64 -55.10 -19.82 -20.39
C LYS A 64 -55.00 -18.48 -21.14
N LYS A 65 -54.11 -17.58 -20.69
CA LYS A 65 -53.85 -16.28 -21.33
C LYS A 65 -53.32 -16.44 -22.76
N ILE A 66 -52.44 -17.42 -23.00
CA ILE A 66 -51.92 -17.76 -24.33
C ILE A 66 -53.04 -18.32 -25.23
N LEU A 67 -53.83 -19.28 -24.74
CA LEU A 67 -54.91 -19.91 -25.50
C LEU A 67 -55.93 -18.88 -26.00
N ILE A 68 -56.28 -17.90 -25.15
CA ILE A 68 -57.21 -16.82 -25.50
C ILE A 68 -56.61 -15.89 -26.55
N THR A 69 -55.33 -15.57 -26.43
CA THR A 69 -54.64 -14.70 -27.40
C THR A 69 -54.59 -15.37 -28.78
N VAL A 70 -54.29 -16.66 -28.84
CA VAL A 70 -54.34 -17.46 -30.09
C VAL A 70 -55.77 -17.53 -30.64
N GLY A 71 -56.76 -17.74 -29.77
CA GLY A 71 -58.19 -17.71 -30.13
C GLY A 71 -58.60 -16.35 -30.73
N SER A 72 -58.15 -15.24 -30.15
CA SER A 72 -58.42 -13.89 -30.66
C SER A 72 -57.80 -13.66 -32.04
N PHE A 73 -56.61 -14.22 -32.33
CA PHE A 73 -56.00 -14.17 -33.67
C PHE A 73 -56.83 -14.97 -34.68
N GLY A 74 -57.27 -16.18 -34.34
CA GLY A 74 -58.15 -16.98 -35.19
C GLY A 74 -59.48 -16.28 -35.49
N ILE A 75 -60.14 -15.74 -34.45
CA ILE A 75 -61.39 -14.98 -34.60
C ILE A 75 -61.17 -13.73 -35.46
N THR A 76 -60.04 -13.03 -35.29
CA THR A 76 -59.71 -11.87 -36.13
C THR A 76 -59.56 -12.27 -37.59
N PHE A 77 -58.83 -13.35 -37.88
CA PHE A 77 -58.64 -13.85 -39.25
C PHE A 77 -59.97 -14.13 -39.94
N PHE A 78 -60.84 -14.93 -39.31
CA PHE A 78 -62.14 -15.29 -39.90
C PHE A 78 -63.08 -14.08 -40.01
N SER A 79 -63.09 -13.19 -39.01
CA SER A 79 -63.96 -12.02 -39.03
C SER A 79 -63.55 -11.03 -40.11
N VAL A 80 -62.27 -10.63 -40.15
CA VAL A 80 -61.78 -9.66 -41.14
C VAL A 80 -61.84 -10.24 -42.56
N THR A 81 -61.58 -11.54 -42.73
CA THR A 81 -61.71 -12.20 -44.04
C THR A 81 -63.16 -12.23 -44.51
N LYS A 82 -64.12 -12.60 -43.63
CA LYS A 82 -65.56 -12.62 -43.97
C LYS A 82 -66.09 -11.24 -44.32
N PHE A 83 -65.64 -10.20 -43.64
CA PHE A 83 -66.07 -8.82 -43.87
C PHE A 83 -65.20 -8.07 -44.90
N THR A 84 -64.21 -8.71 -45.51
CA THR A 84 -63.30 -8.08 -46.48
C THR A 84 -64.01 -7.31 -47.59
N PRO A 85 -65.08 -7.82 -48.25
CA PRO A 85 -65.77 -7.06 -49.30
C PRO A 85 -66.36 -5.74 -48.80
N LEU A 86 -66.91 -5.75 -47.58
CA LEU A 86 -67.48 -4.56 -46.95
C LEU A 86 -66.38 -3.59 -46.50
N LEU A 87 -65.32 -4.11 -45.89
CA LEU A 87 -64.21 -3.30 -45.38
C LEU A 87 -63.44 -2.63 -46.52
N ASN A 88 -63.15 -3.36 -47.60
CA ASN A 88 -62.48 -2.80 -48.78
C ASN A 88 -63.31 -1.68 -49.42
N ALA A 89 -64.63 -1.89 -49.56
CA ALA A 89 -65.53 -0.90 -50.14
C ALA A 89 -65.72 0.35 -49.26
N ARG A 90 -65.83 0.18 -47.94
CA ARG A 90 -66.14 1.29 -47.01
C ARG A 90 -64.91 2.05 -46.54
N PHE A 91 -63.77 1.40 -46.40
CA PHE A 91 -62.55 2.00 -45.87
C PHE A 91 -61.49 2.25 -46.94
N ALA A 92 -61.74 1.96 -48.22
CA ALA A 92 -60.77 2.10 -49.30
C ALA A 92 -59.42 1.44 -48.93
N VAL A 93 -59.49 0.15 -48.63
CA VAL A 93 -58.37 -0.73 -48.28
C VAL A 93 -58.38 -1.95 -49.21
N GLN A 94 -57.24 -2.62 -49.38
CA GLN A 94 -57.06 -3.81 -50.19
C GLN A 94 -56.74 -5.01 -49.30
N LEU A 95 -57.66 -5.35 -48.39
CA LEU A 95 -57.52 -6.54 -47.56
C LEU A 95 -57.75 -7.79 -48.41
N TYR A 96 -56.85 -8.76 -48.25
CA TYR A 96 -56.98 -10.11 -48.76
C TYR A 96 -56.45 -11.08 -47.69
N PRO A 97 -56.83 -12.37 -47.72
CA PRO A 97 -56.46 -13.33 -46.66
C PRO A 97 -54.96 -13.39 -46.37
N GLY A 98 -54.11 -13.27 -47.38
CA GLY A 98 -52.66 -13.22 -47.23
C GLY A 98 -52.16 -12.02 -46.43
N ALA A 99 -52.68 -10.80 -46.70
CA ALA A 99 -52.33 -9.61 -45.93
C ALA A 99 -52.81 -9.70 -44.47
N ILE A 100 -54.03 -10.20 -44.25
CA ILE A 100 -54.58 -10.39 -42.90
C ILE A 100 -53.72 -11.37 -42.10
N LEU A 101 -53.35 -12.50 -42.71
CA LEU A 101 -52.51 -13.50 -42.07
C LEU A 101 -51.11 -12.95 -41.75
N GLN A 102 -50.49 -12.20 -42.67
CA GLN A 102 -49.18 -11.58 -42.43
C GLN A 102 -49.21 -10.66 -41.21
N VAL A 103 -50.19 -9.77 -41.09
CA VAL A 103 -50.31 -8.87 -39.92
C VAL A 103 -50.53 -9.65 -38.62
N LEU A 104 -51.33 -10.72 -38.65
CA LEU A 104 -51.55 -11.59 -37.48
C LEU A 104 -50.31 -12.37 -37.07
N VAL A 105 -49.50 -12.84 -38.02
CA VAL A 105 -48.22 -13.52 -37.75
C VAL A 105 -47.23 -12.58 -37.08
N PHE A 106 -47.11 -11.34 -37.56
CA PHE A 106 -46.26 -10.33 -36.91
C PHE A 106 -46.77 -9.97 -35.51
N ASN A 107 -48.09 -9.89 -35.31
CA ASN A 107 -48.67 -9.74 -33.97
C ASN A 107 -48.33 -10.89 -33.03
N ALA A 108 -48.37 -12.13 -33.51
CA ALA A 108 -47.98 -13.29 -32.73
C ALA A 108 -46.48 -13.26 -32.38
N LEU A 109 -45.62 -12.98 -33.35
CA LEU A 109 -44.17 -12.89 -33.15
C LEU A 109 -43.79 -11.76 -32.19
N GLY A 110 -44.39 -10.58 -32.31
CA GLY A 110 -44.10 -9.46 -31.42
C GLY A 110 -44.58 -9.70 -29.99
N GLN A 111 -45.70 -10.40 -29.78
CA GLN A 111 -46.14 -10.82 -28.44
C GLN A 111 -45.18 -11.83 -27.81
N VAL A 112 -44.67 -12.79 -28.59
CA VAL A 112 -43.65 -13.75 -28.14
C VAL A 112 -42.34 -13.04 -27.78
N ALA A 113 -41.88 -12.12 -28.64
CA ALA A 113 -40.68 -11.33 -28.38
C ALA A 113 -40.82 -10.44 -27.15
N SER A 114 -41.97 -9.77 -26.97
CA SER A 114 -42.27 -8.95 -25.79
C SER A 114 -42.29 -9.78 -24.50
N PHE A 115 -42.83 -10.99 -24.55
CA PHE A 115 -42.79 -11.91 -23.41
C PHE A 115 -41.36 -12.33 -23.07
N ALA A 116 -40.55 -12.66 -24.08
CA ALA A 116 -39.14 -13.02 -23.88
C ALA A 116 -38.34 -11.86 -23.29
N ILE A 117 -38.48 -10.64 -23.82
CA ILE A 117 -37.83 -9.44 -23.29
C ILE A 117 -38.28 -9.18 -21.85
N THR A 118 -39.58 -9.24 -21.58
CA THR A 118 -40.08 -8.99 -20.23
C THR A 118 -39.55 -10.02 -19.23
N LYS A 119 -39.58 -11.31 -19.59
CA LYS A 119 -39.18 -12.40 -18.70
C LYS A 119 -37.67 -12.46 -18.47
N TYR A 120 -36.87 -12.27 -19.52
CA TYR A 120 -35.42 -12.47 -19.46
C TYR A 120 -34.62 -11.18 -19.26
N TYR A 121 -35.14 -10.02 -19.66
CA TYR A 121 -34.43 -8.74 -19.50
C TYR A 121 -35.01 -7.85 -18.40
N LEU A 122 -36.31 -7.88 -18.11
CA LEU A 122 -36.93 -6.93 -17.16
C LEU A 122 -37.28 -7.52 -15.80
N THR A 123 -37.30 -8.84 -15.65
CA THR A 123 -37.69 -9.51 -14.39
C THR A 123 -36.62 -10.41 -13.80
N THR A 124 -35.42 -10.38 -14.35
CA THR A 124 -34.28 -11.08 -13.75
C THR A 124 -33.71 -10.25 -12.59
N PRO A 125 -33.35 -10.87 -11.46
CA PRO A 125 -32.90 -10.16 -10.26
C PRO A 125 -31.80 -9.11 -10.49
N TRP A 126 -30.90 -9.36 -11.43
CA TRP A 126 -29.77 -8.46 -11.73
C TRP A 126 -30.15 -7.23 -12.55
N ASN A 127 -31.35 -7.17 -13.13
CA ASN A 127 -31.89 -5.99 -13.80
C ASN A 127 -32.92 -5.24 -12.93
N MET A 128 -33.10 -5.67 -11.68
CA MET A 128 -34.00 -5.03 -10.72
C MET A 128 -33.27 -3.90 -9.97
N SER A 129 -33.99 -2.81 -9.69
CA SER A 129 -33.48 -1.75 -8.81
C SER A 129 -33.32 -2.26 -7.37
N ASP A 130 -32.52 -1.56 -6.57
CA ASP A 130 -32.26 -1.93 -5.17
C ASP A 130 -33.57 -1.99 -4.34
N GLU A 131 -34.55 -1.11 -4.63
CA GLU A 131 -35.87 -1.16 -3.99
C GLU A 131 -36.66 -2.41 -4.38
N GLN A 132 -36.54 -2.83 -5.65
CA GLN A 132 -37.19 -4.06 -6.13
C GLN A 132 -36.56 -5.30 -5.49
N ILE A 133 -35.23 -5.31 -5.31
CA ILE A 133 -34.50 -6.38 -4.62
C ILE A 133 -34.87 -6.43 -3.14
N THR A 134 -34.97 -5.29 -2.46
CA THR A 134 -35.41 -5.25 -1.05
C THR A 134 -36.87 -5.71 -0.89
N ALA A 135 -37.75 -5.32 -1.80
CA ALA A 135 -39.14 -5.80 -1.79
C ALA A 135 -39.24 -7.31 -2.07
N LEU A 136 -38.36 -7.84 -2.93
CA LEU A 136 -38.27 -9.25 -3.23
C LEU A 136 -37.72 -10.05 -2.03
N HIS A 137 -36.69 -9.54 -1.36
CA HIS A 137 -36.15 -10.09 -0.11
C HIS A 137 -37.23 -10.20 0.97
N ALA A 138 -37.96 -9.11 1.25
CA ALA A 138 -39.05 -9.09 2.22
C ALA A 138 -40.21 -10.06 1.87
N LYS A 139 -40.37 -10.40 0.58
CA LYS A 139 -41.33 -11.41 0.14
C LYS A 139 -40.81 -12.82 0.42
N TYR A 140 -39.52 -13.08 0.24
CA TYR A 140 -38.91 -14.37 0.56
C TYR A 140 -38.80 -14.60 2.07
N GLU A 141 -38.56 -13.57 2.89
CA GLU A 141 -38.65 -13.68 4.35
C GLU A 141 -40.01 -14.21 4.83
N LYS A 142 -41.09 -13.82 4.15
CA LYS A 142 -42.45 -14.28 4.47
C LYS A 142 -42.78 -15.63 3.86
N LYS A 143 -42.09 -16.04 2.78
CA LYS A 143 -42.35 -17.23 1.97
C LYS A 143 -41.05 -17.82 1.41
N PRO A 144 -40.22 -18.47 2.24
CA PRO A 144 -38.93 -19.01 1.82
C PRO A 144 -39.03 -20.03 0.68
N GLU A 145 -40.13 -20.78 0.60
CA GLU A 145 -40.39 -21.77 -0.44
C GLU A 145 -40.49 -21.17 -1.86
N LEU A 146 -40.61 -19.84 -1.98
CA LEU A 146 -40.54 -19.16 -3.26
C LEU A 146 -39.09 -18.93 -3.72
N PHE A 147 -38.15 -18.77 -2.78
CA PHE A 147 -36.73 -18.67 -3.08
C PHE A 147 -36.18 -20.00 -3.59
N GLU A 148 -36.56 -21.12 -2.94
CA GLU A 148 -36.17 -22.49 -3.30
C GLU A 148 -36.57 -22.93 -4.71
N LYS A 149 -37.55 -22.27 -5.33
CA LYS A 149 -38.02 -22.61 -6.69
C LYS A 149 -37.11 -22.06 -7.79
N HIS A 150 -36.19 -21.16 -7.44
CA HIS A 150 -35.20 -20.64 -8.37
C HIS A 150 -34.13 -21.69 -8.68
N SER A 151 -33.49 -21.56 -9.85
CA SER A 151 -32.29 -22.36 -10.13
C SER A 151 -31.15 -21.97 -9.19
N SER A 152 -30.19 -22.87 -8.93
CA SER A 152 -29.02 -22.56 -8.07
C SER A 152 -28.30 -21.26 -8.46
N VAL A 153 -28.13 -20.99 -9.76
CA VAL A 153 -27.51 -19.73 -10.22
C VAL A 153 -28.33 -18.52 -9.85
N GLU A 154 -29.65 -18.56 -10.05
CA GLU A 154 -30.53 -17.46 -9.68
C GLU A 154 -30.55 -17.24 -8.16
N GLN A 155 -30.49 -18.32 -7.37
CA GLN A 155 -30.38 -18.25 -5.92
C GLN A 155 -29.07 -17.57 -5.50
N LEU A 156 -27.92 -17.96 -6.08
CA LEU A 156 -26.62 -17.36 -5.80
C LEU A 156 -26.53 -15.88 -6.21
N LEU A 157 -27.10 -15.50 -7.37
CA LEU A 157 -27.16 -14.10 -7.80
C LEU A 157 -28.02 -13.25 -6.85
N LEU A 158 -29.18 -13.77 -6.43
CA LEU A 158 -30.01 -13.12 -5.44
C LEU A 158 -29.29 -13.00 -4.10
N TRP A 159 -28.61 -14.06 -3.67
CA TRP A 159 -27.82 -14.08 -2.45
C TRP A 159 -26.75 -12.98 -2.44
N HIS A 160 -25.97 -12.91 -3.52
CA HIS A 160 -24.97 -11.86 -3.74
C HIS A 160 -25.61 -10.47 -3.68
N ARG A 161 -26.68 -10.20 -4.43
CA ARG A 161 -27.38 -8.89 -4.42
C ARG A 161 -27.98 -8.53 -3.05
N PHE A 162 -28.48 -9.51 -2.30
CA PHE A 162 -28.95 -9.27 -0.94
C PHE A 162 -27.78 -8.87 -0.02
N ASN A 163 -26.63 -9.54 -0.15
CA ASN A 163 -25.44 -9.21 0.63
C ASN A 163 -24.88 -7.82 0.30
N GLU A 164 -24.84 -7.42 -0.98
CA GLU A 164 -24.43 -6.06 -1.39
C GLU A 164 -25.29 -4.98 -0.72
N LEU A 165 -26.58 -5.24 -0.54
CA LEU A 165 -27.52 -4.34 0.12
C LEU A 165 -27.55 -4.48 1.65
N GLY A 166 -26.68 -5.32 2.23
CA GLY A 166 -26.62 -5.59 3.67
C GLY A 166 -27.84 -6.33 4.22
N LEU A 167 -28.60 -7.00 3.36
CA LEU A 167 -29.78 -7.78 3.73
C LEU A 167 -29.35 -9.19 4.16
N LYS A 168 -29.83 -9.64 5.33
CA LYS A 168 -29.48 -10.97 5.86
C LYS A 168 -30.35 -12.04 5.22
N ASN A 169 -29.75 -13.16 4.84
CA ASN A 169 -30.45 -14.28 4.22
C ASN A 169 -30.97 -15.33 5.23
N SER A 170 -31.26 -14.90 6.46
CA SER A 170 -31.69 -15.78 7.57
C SER A 170 -33.02 -16.50 7.37
N PHE A 171 -33.73 -16.22 6.28
CA PHE A 171 -34.95 -16.93 5.89
C PHE A 171 -34.65 -18.25 5.16
N TYR A 172 -33.39 -18.49 4.81
CA TYR A 172 -32.93 -19.70 4.13
C TYR A 172 -31.89 -20.40 4.99
N ASP A 173 -32.20 -21.60 5.48
CA ASP A 173 -31.37 -22.35 6.42
C ASP A 173 -30.10 -22.98 5.79
N LYS A 174 -29.87 -22.76 4.49
CA LYS A 174 -28.75 -23.32 3.76
C LYS A 174 -27.92 -22.21 3.15
N ASP A 175 -26.83 -21.87 3.84
CA ASP A 175 -25.78 -21.08 3.23
C ASP A 175 -25.24 -21.79 1.97
N PRO A 176 -24.85 -21.04 0.92
CA PRO A 176 -24.23 -21.59 -0.27
C PRO A 176 -23.07 -22.51 0.10
N SER A 177 -23.01 -23.72 -0.47
CA SER A 177 -21.93 -24.66 -0.15
C SER A 177 -20.90 -24.74 -1.27
N LYS A 178 -19.68 -25.16 -0.93
CA LYS A 178 -18.62 -25.43 -1.91
C LYS A 178 -19.03 -26.49 -2.93
N GLU A 179 -19.76 -27.53 -2.50
CA GLU A 179 -20.27 -28.59 -3.37
C GLU A 179 -21.29 -28.05 -4.36
N GLU A 180 -22.11 -27.06 -3.97
CA GLU A 180 -23.04 -26.39 -4.88
C GLU A 180 -22.29 -25.67 -6.00
N ILE A 181 -21.27 -24.88 -5.67
CA ILE A 181 -20.43 -24.19 -6.68
C ILE A 181 -19.72 -25.19 -7.60
N GLN A 182 -19.25 -26.32 -7.07
CA GLN A 182 -18.63 -27.37 -7.87
C GLN A 182 -19.61 -28.08 -8.81
N ALA A 183 -20.87 -28.23 -8.39
CA ALA A 183 -21.92 -28.85 -9.19
C ALA A 183 -22.43 -27.96 -10.34
N LEU A 184 -22.16 -26.65 -10.31
CA LEU A 184 -22.53 -25.74 -11.39
C LEU A 184 -21.79 -26.07 -12.70
N THR A 185 -22.53 -25.96 -13.80
CA THR A 185 -21.97 -26.05 -15.15
C THR A 185 -21.15 -24.81 -15.50
N ASP A 186 -20.27 -24.92 -16.50
CA ASP A 186 -19.42 -23.80 -16.90
C ASP A 186 -20.22 -22.58 -17.39
N GLU A 187 -21.35 -22.79 -18.06
CA GLU A 187 -22.25 -21.71 -18.48
C GLU A 187 -22.87 -20.99 -17.28
N GLN A 188 -23.25 -21.75 -16.26
CA GLN A 188 -23.79 -21.20 -15.02
C GLN A 188 -22.75 -20.35 -14.28
N ILE A 189 -21.48 -20.78 -14.24
CA ILE A 189 -20.38 -19.98 -13.68
C ILE A 189 -20.15 -18.71 -14.50
N ARG A 190 -20.24 -18.77 -15.84
CA ARG A 190 -20.12 -17.58 -16.70
C ARG A 190 -21.22 -16.56 -16.43
N ILE A 191 -22.44 -17.02 -16.16
CA ILE A 191 -23.56 -16.14 -15.78
C ILE A 191 -23.26 -15.45 -14.45
N LEU A 192 -22.74 -16.18 -13.44
CA LEU A 192 -22.34 -15.56 -12.17
C LEU A 192 -21.27 -14.48 -12.38
N HIS A 193 -20.26 -14.78 -13.20
CA HIS A 193 -19.17 -13.85 -13.52
C HIS A 193 -19.65 -12.62 -14.31
N GLN A 194 -20.56 -12.78 -15.28
CA GLN A 194 -21.14 -11.68 -16.05
C GLN A 194 -21.84 -10.65 -15.16
N HIS A 195 -22.31 -11.08 -14.00
CA HIS A 195 -22.95 -10.25 -13.00
C HIS A 195 -22.04 -9.93 -11.81
N GLU A 196 -20.72 -10.09 -11.98
CA GLU A 196 -19.69 -9.77 -10.99
C GLU A 196 -19.96 -10.39 -9.61
N ALA A 197 -20.62 -11.56 -9.61
CA ALA A 197 -21.04 -12.18 -8.37
C ALA A 197 -19.85 -12.72 -7.59
N TYR A 198 -19.78 -12.32 -6.32
CA TYR A 198 -18.86 -12.85 -5.33
C TYR A 198 -19.62 -13.19 -4.03
N LEU A 199 -19.08 -14.12 -3.25
CA LEU A 199 -19.72 -14.63 -2.03
C LEU A 199 -18.92 -14.20 -0.80
N THR A 200 -19.61 -14.02 0.33
CA THR A 200 -19.01 -13.50 1.56
C THR A 200 -18.37 -14.58 2.43
N GLU A 201 -18.60 -15.86 2.14
CA GLU A 201 -18.05 -16.99 2.90
C GLU A 201 -16.75 -17.47 2.29
N ASP A 202 -15.67 -17.45 3.07
CA ASP A 202 -14.30 -17.65 2.60
C ASP A 202 -14.12 -18.92 1.74
N GLU A 203 -14.56 -20.09 2.22
CA GLU A 203 -14.36 -21.37 1.51
C GLU A 203 -15.20 -21.49 0.23
N VAL A 204 -16.39 -20.89 0.21
CA VAL A 204 -17.33 -20.94 -0.91
C VAL A 204 -16.91 -19.94 -1.98
N ASN A 205 -16.50 -18.75 -1.55
CA ASN A 205 -15.95 -17.73 -2.42
C ASN A 205 -14.65 -18.21 -3.07
N GLU A 206 -13.75 -18.85 -2.32
CA GLU A 206 -12.55 -19.47 -2.89
C GLU A 206 -12.91 -20.48 -3.98
N ALA A 207 -13.91 -21.35 -3.75
CA ALA A 207 -14.36 -22.30 -4.75
C ALA A 207 -14.89 -21.63 -6.03
N LEU A 208 -15.63 -20.52 -5.89
CA LEU A 208 -16.17 -19.75 -7.01
C LEU A 208 -15.06 -19.06 -7.80
N LEU A 209 -14.14 -18.39 -7.11
CA LEU A 209 -13.00 -17.71 -7.72
C LEU A 209 -12.09 -18.70 -8.45
N LEU A 210 -11.85 -19.89 -7.89
CA LEU A 210 -11.09 -20.95 -8.57
C LEU A 210 -11.80 -21.44 -9.84
N ARG A 211 -13.15 -21.47 -9.87
CA ARG A 211 -13.91 -21.75 -11.11
C ARG A 211 -13.76 -20.62 -12.12
N TYR A 212 -13.81 -19.35 -11.71
CA TYR A 212 -13.56 -18.21 -12.60
C TYR A 212 -12.16 -18.28 -13.23
N PHE A 213 -11.15 -18.55 -12.40
CA PHE A 213 -9.78 -18.76 -12.84
C PHE A 213 -9.67 -19.92 -13.84
N ALA A 214 -10.27 -21.08 -13.55
CA ALA A 214 -10.22 -22.25 -14.43
C ALA A 214 -10.89 -22.00 -15.79
N LEU A 215 -11.93 -21.18 -15.83
CA LEU A 215 -12.64 -20.79 -17.05
C LEU A 215 -11.99 -19.64 -17.83
N ASN A 216 -10.85 -19.12 -17.34
CA ASN A 216 -10.14 -17.97 -17.92
C ASN A 216 -11.04 -16.74 -18.04
N LEU A 217 -11.78 -16.45 -16.97
CA LEU A 217 -12.57 -15.24 -16.85
C LEU A 217 -11.71 -14.10 -16.27
N PRO A 218 -11.86 -12.85 -16.73
CA PRO A 218 -11.08 -11.73 -16.22
C PRO A 218 -11.42 -11.45 -14.74
N PRO A 219 -10.45 -11.06 -13.91
CA PRO A 219 -10.75 -10.50 -12.59
C PRO A 219 -11.49 -9.16 -12.73
N PHE A 220 -12.20 -8.76 -11.68
CA PHE A 220 -12.93 -7.48 -11.56
C PHE A 220 -12.70 -6.89 -10.16
N ASP A 221 -12.96 -5.58 -10.01
CA ASP A 221 -12.54 -4.77 -8.87
C ASP A 221 -12.91 -5.39 -7.50
N ASP A 222 -14.14 -5.87 -7.35
CA ASP A 222 -14.65 -6.38 -6.06
C ASP A 222 -13.98 -7.68 -5.57
N ILE A 223 -13.25 -8.39 -6.43
CA ILE A 223 -12.58 -9.65 -6.07
C ILE A 223 -11.06 -9.54 -5.98
N GLU A 224 -10.45 -8.42 -6.34
CA GLU A 224 -8.97 -8.30 -6.40
C GLU A 224 -8.32 -8.58 -5.03
N ASP A 225 -8.89 -8.06 -3.95
CA ASP A 225 -8.38 -8.30 -2.60
C ASP A 225 -8.56 -9.77 -2.16
N GLU A 226 -9.60 -10.45 -2.65
CA GLU A 226 -9.86 -11.86 -2.35
C GLU A 226 -8.94 -12.80 -3.14
N ILE A 227 -8.52 -12.42 -4.36
CA ILE A 227 -7.55 -13.20 -5.16
C ILE A 227 -6.26 -13.43 -4.39
N SER A 228 -5.86 -12.49 -3.52
CA SER A 228 -4.65 -12.67 -2.70
C SER A 228 -4.74 -13.79 -1.66
N LYS A 229 -5.96 -14.18 -1.28
CA LYS A 229 -6.23 -15.14 -0.20
C LYS A 229 -6.47 -16.56 -0.70
N ILE A 230 -6.79 -16.73 -1.99
CA ILE A 230 -7.08 -18.05 -2.56
C ILE A 230 -5.81 -18.87 -2.78
N THR A 231 -5.96 -20.19 -2.73
CA THR A 231 -4.87 -21.13 -3.03
C THR A 231 -4.78 -21.38 -4.54
N LEU A 232 -4.24 -20.41 -5.29
CA LEU A 232 -3.98 -20.59 -6.72
C LEU A 232 -2.96 -21.71 -6.96
N LYS A 233 -3.21 -22.53 -7.98
CA LYS A 233 -2.22 -23.48 -8.47
C LYS A 233 -1.10 -22.70 -9.17
N ILE A 234 0.04 -22.56 -8.48
CA ILE A 234 1.19 -21.83 -9.00
C ILE A 234 1.95 -22.71 -10.01
N PRO A 235 2.37 -22.16 -11.19
CA PRO A 235 3.23 -22.88 -12.12
C PRO A 235 4.59 -23.18 -11.49
N ASN A 236 5.18 -24.34 -11.80
CA ASN A 236 6.47 -24.76 -11.25
C ASN A 236 7.61 -24.64 -12.27
N THR A 237 7.29 -24.63 -13.56
CA THR A 237 8.25 -24.57 -14.67
C THR A 237 7.81 -23.53 -15.71
N THR A 238 8.75 -23.08 -16.55
CA THR A 238 8.43 -22.17 -17.67
C THR A 238 7.53 -22.84 -18.71
N GLN A 239 7.59 -24.16 -18.86
CA GLN A 239 6.71 -24.94 -19.73
C GLN A 239 5.26 -24.90 -19.25
N ASP A 240 5.02 -24.87 -17.94
CA ASP A 240 3.67 -24.73 -17.39
C ASP A 240 2.98 -23.45 -17.87
N LEU A 241 3.75 -22.41 -18.20
CA LEU A 241 3.23 -21.13 -18.70
C LEU A 241 2.74 -21.17 -20.15
N GLU A 242 3.03 -22.22 -20.91
CA GLU A 242 2.52 -22.38 -22.28
C GLU A 242 1.02 -22.74 -22.29
N GLY A 243 0.54 -23.40 -21.23
CA GLY A 243 -0.87 -23.77 -21.07
C GLY A 243 -1.74 -22.70 -20.37
N ILE A 244 -1.13 -21.62 -19.88
CA ILE A 244 -1.83 -20.53 -19.17
C ILE A 244 -2.38 -19.54 -20.19
N LYS A 245 -3.65 -19.16 -20.01
CA LYS A 245 -4.36 -18.23 -20.88
C LYS A 245 -4.24 -16.78 -20.40
N ASP A 246 -4.50 -15.82 -21.28
CA ASP A 246 -4.28 -14.38 -21.03
C ASP A 246 -4.96 -13.84 -19.77
N GLN A 247 -6.21 -14.24 -19.46
CA GLN A 247 -6.87 -13.74 -18.26
C GLN A 247 -6.27 -14.34 -17.00
N GLN A 248 -5.85 -15.60 -17.04
CA GLN A 248 -5.16 -16.24 -15.90
C GLN A 248 -3.85 -15.53 -15.54
N PHE A 249 -3.13 -14.94 -16.51
CA PHE A 249 -1.98 -14.09 -16.19
C PHE A 249 -2.37 -12.87 -15.36
N LYS A 250 -3.51 -12.22 -15.64
CA LYS A 250 -4.01 -11.12 -14.79
C LYS A 250 -4.28 -11.57 -13.35
N TRP A 251 -4.85 -12.77 -13.18
CA TRP A 251 -5.03 -13.35 -11.84
C TRP A 251 -3.69 -13.54 -11.11
N TYR A 252 -2.68 -14.09 -11.79
CA TYR A 252 -1.35 -14.24 -11.21
C TYR A 252 -0.70 -12.89 -10.86
N ALA A 253 -0.90 -11.85 -11.69
CA ALA A 253 -0.35 -10.52 -11.42
C ALA A 253 -0.87 -9.97 -10.09
N ILE A 254 -2.18 -10.02 -9.87
CA ILE A 254 -2.84 -9.60 -8.61
C ILE A 254 -2.37 -10.48 -7.45
N TYR A 255 -2.34 -11.80 -7.65
CA TYR A 255 -1.93 -12.75 -6.63
C TYR A 255 -0.49 -12.48 -6.14
N PHE A 256 0.47 -12.33 -7.06
CA PHE A 256 1.88 -12.15 -6.71
C PHE A 256 2.21 -10.75 -6.20
N GLU A 257 1.42 -9.73 -6.54
CA GLU A 257 1.54 -8.39 -5.96
C GLU A 257 1.38 -8.44 -4.43
N LYS A 258 0.38 -9.19 -3.95
CA LYS A 258 0.09 -9.34 -2.51
C LYS A 258 0.88 -10.48 -1.86
N ASN A 259 1.32 -11.47 -2.64
CA ASN A 259 2.05 -12.66 -2.17
C ASN A 259 3.52 -12.70 -2.61
N ALA A 260 4.31 -11.65 -2.31
CA ALA A 260 5.72 -11.56 -2.72
C ALA A 260 6.60 -12.75 -2.29
N LYS A 261 6.29 -13.43 -1.17
CA LYS A 261 6.99 -14.64 -0.74
C LYS A 261 6.78 -15.82 -1.70
N ALA A 262 5.58 -15.95 -2.25
CA ALA A 262 5.27 -17.00 -3.22
C ALA A 262 6.04 -16.77 -4.52
N LEU A 263 6.11 -15.52 -4.99
CA LEU A 263 6.92 -15.14 -6.16
C LEU A 263 8.42 -15.45 -5.95
N LYS A 264 8.97 -15.09 -4.78
CA LYS A 264 10.38 -15.36 -4.43
C LYS A 264 10.72 -16.84 -4.33
N ALA A 265 9.74 -17.71 -4.06
CA ALA A 265 9.95 -19.15 -3.99
C ALA A 265 10.09 -19.79 -5.39
N LEU A 266 9.70 -19.09 -6.45
CA LEU A 266 9.86 -19.56 -7.83
C LEU A 266 11.31 -19.45 -8.29
N SER A 267 11.70 -20.30 -9.24
CA SER A 267 12.99 -20.14 -9.92
C SER A 267 13.06 -18.81 -10.67
N TYR A 268 14.22 -18.16 -10.69
CA TYR A 268 14.39 -16.89 -11.42
C TYR A 268 13.99 -16.93 -12.90
N PRO A 269 14.28 -18.00 -13.68
CA PRO A 269 13.75 -18.12 -15.04
C PRO A 269 12.22 -18.06 -15.12
N LEU A 270 11.54 -18.69 -14.16
CA LEU A 270 10.08 -18.70 -14.11
C LEU A 270 9.52 -17.34 -13.72
N GLN A 271 10.15 -16.64 -12.78
CA GLN A 271 9.76 -15.28 -12.41
C GLN A 271 9.86 -14.32 -13.60
N TRP A 272 10.97 -14.38 -14.35
CA TRP A 272 11.13 -13.59 -15.58
C TRP A 272 10.05 -13.92 -16.61
N ALA A 273 9.81 -15.21 -16.88
CA ALA A 273 8.81 -15.61 -17.86
C ALA A 273 7.37 -15.23 -17.44
N LEU A 274 7.06 -15.21 -16.14
CA LEU A 274 5.81 -14.68 -15.62
C LEU A 274 5.70 -13.17 -15.84
N TYR A 275 6.75 -12.41 -15.54
CA TYR A 275 6.81 -10.97 -15.76
C TYR A 275 6.61 -10.62 -17.24
N GLU A 276 7.32 -11.30 -18.14
CA GLU A 276 7.24 -11.07 -19.59
C GLU A 276 5.83 -11.32 -20.15
N LYS A 277 5.08 -12.26 -19.56
CA LYS A 277 3.69 -12.57 -19.93
C LYS A 277 2.65 -11.73 -19.18
N GLY A 278 3.06 -10.78 -18.35
CA GLY A 278 2.15 -9.94 -17.54
C GLY A 278 1.51 -10.68 -16.36
N GLY A 279 2.10 -11.80 -15.94
CA GLY A 279 1.69 -12.59 -14.76
C GLY A 279 2.33 -12.14 -13.45
N ALA A 280 3.29 -11.21 -13.50
CA ALA A 280 3.90 -10.60 -12.33
C ALA A 280 4.31 -9.16 -12.67
N GLN A 281 4.26 -8.26 -11.69
CA GLN A 281 4.71 -6.87 -11.86
C GLN A 281 6.21 -6.67 -11.63
N THR A 282 6.88 -7.68 -11.06
CA THR A 282 8.30 -7.63 -10.74
C THR A 282 8.89 -9.04 -10.75
N TYR A 283 10.22 -9.13 -10.70
CA TYR A 283 10.97 -10.37 -10.58
C TYR A 283 12.26 -10.12 -9.79
N TYR A 284 12.84 -11.20 -9.27
CA TYR A 284 14.10 -11.17 -8.54
C TYR A 284 15.18 -11.90 -9.34
N PHE A 285 16.43 -11.74 -8.94
CA PHE A 285 17.59 -12.40 -9.51
C PHE A 285 18.71 -12.43 -8.46
N ASP A 286 19.75 -13.21 -8.73
CA ASP A 286 21.02 -13.14 -8.00
C ASP A 286 22.19 -13.12 -9.00
N ALA A 287 23.40 -12.96 -8.49
CA ALA A 287 24.60 -12.90 -9.30
C ALA A 287 24.90 -14.19 -10.09
N GLU A 288 24.51 -15.36 -9.58
CA GLU A 288 24.76 -16.64 -10.27
C GLU A 288 23.82 -16.81 -11.46
N TYR A 289 22.54 -16.53 -11.25
CA TYR A 289 21.53 -16.59 -12.29
C TYR A 289 21.81 -15.61 -13.43
N LEU A 290 22.23 -14.38 -13.11
CA LEU A 290 22.56 -13.34 -14.10
C LEU A 290 23.61 -13.79 -15.14
N LYS A 291 24.50 -14.73 -14.80
CA LYS A 291 25.46 -15.31 -15.75
C LYS A 291 24.80 -16.02 -16.93
N THR A 292 23.59 -16.55 -16.71
CA THR A 292 22.83 -17.33 -17.70
C THR A 292 21.54 -16.66 -18.14
N ALA A 293 21.15 -15.54 -17.52
CA ALA A 293 19.95 -14.78 -17.86
C ALA A 293 19.90 -14.40 -19.36
N PRO A 294 18.71 -14.42 -19.99
CA PRO A 294 18.53 -14.11 -21.39
C PRO A 294 18.75 -12.62 -21.69
N GLU A 295 19.11 -12.30 -22.93
CA GLU A 295 19.38 -10.92 -23.37
C GLU A 295 18.20 -9.97 -23.10
N ALA A 296 16.96 -10.42 -23.33
CA ALA A 296 15.76 -9.63 -23.11
C ALA A 296 15.63 -9.14 -21.65
N GLN A 297 15.89 -10.03 -20.68
CA GLN A 297 15.88 -9.67 -19.25
C GLN A 297 16.99 -8.67 -18.91
N ILE A 298 18.18 -8.84 -19.49
CA ILE A 298 19.29 -7.90 -19.24
C ILE A 298 18.99 -6.53 -19.83
N ARG A 299 18.35 -6.46 -21.01
CA ARG A 299 17.90 -5.20 -21.61
C ARG A 299 16.85 -4.51 -20.75
N ASP A 300 15.90 -5.26 -20.23
CA ASP A 300 14.86 -4.76 -19.31
C ASP A 300 15.49 -4.11 -18.08
N LEU A 301 16.36 -4.84 -17.36
CA LEU A 301 17.08 -4.34 -16.19
C LEU A 301 17.93 -3.10 -16.50
N MET A 302 18.57 -3.02 -17.67
CA MET A 302 19.43 -1.88 -18.03
C MET A 302 18.64 -0.64 -18.49
N ASN A 303 17.53 -0.83 -19.20
CA ASN A 303 16.72 0.27 -19.72
C ASN A 303 15.88 0.93 -18.64
N GLU A 304 15.35 0.15 -17.69
CA GLU A 304 14.43 0.64 -16.68
C GLU A 304 15.12 1.05 -15.37
N ALA A 305 16.40 0.73 -15.17
CA ALA A 305 17.10 1.00 -13.92
C ALA A 305 17.13 2.50 -13.56
N PRO A 306 16.37 2.96 -12.56
CA PRO A 306 16.58 4.30 -12.03
C PRO A 306 17.91 4.34 -11.28
N LEU A 307 18.61 5.48 -11.30
CA LEU A 307 19.85 5.67 -10.55
C LEU A 307 19.73 5.27 -9.07
N THR A 308 18.57 5.50 -8.45
CA THR A 308 18.30 5.11 -7.06
C THR A 308 18.30 3.60 -6.85
N TRP A 309 17.82 2.82 -7.82
CA TRP A 309 17.92 1.36 -7.77
C TRP A 309 19.37 0.93 -8.04
N TRP A 310 20.01 1.54 -9.05
CA TRP A 310 21.38 1.22 -9.47
C TRP A 310 22.43 1.35 -8.36
N VAL A 311 22.31 2.35 -7.48
CA VAL A 311 23.24 2.50 -6.34
C VAL A 311 22.88 1.64 -5.13
N THR A 312 21.78 0.89 -5.20
CA THR A 312 21.28 0.08 -4.08
C THR A 312 21.24 -1.42 -4.34
N ILE A 313 21.32 -1.84 -5.60
CA ILE A 313 21.56 -3.23 -5.98
C ILE A 313 22.89 -3.71 -5.35
N ASP A 314 22.93 -4.97 -4.95
CA ASP A 314 24.10 -5.57 -4.33
C ASP A 314 25.33 -5.44 -5.27
N PRO A 315 26.52 -5.07 -4.77
CA PRO A 315 27.70 -4.91 -5.61
C PRO A 315 28.07 -6.14 -6.44
N VAL A 316 27.81 -7.36 -5.94
CA VAL A 316 28.08 -8.61 -6.65
C VAL A 316 27.06 -8.85 -7.76
N GLU A 317 25.78 -8.58 -7.50
CA GLU A 317 24.71 -8.66 -8.50
C GLU A 317 24.89 -7.63 -9.61
N GLN A 318 25.23 -6.38 -9.25
CA GLN A 318 25.47 -5.33 -10.23
C GLN A 318 26.67 -5.67 -11.12
N ALA A 319 27.76 -6.20 -10.55
CA ALA A 319 28.91 -6.64 -11.33
C ALA A 319 28.53 -7.75 -12.32
N ALA A 320 27.78 -8.77 -11.88
CA ALA A 320 27.30 -9.84 -12.75
C ALA A 320 26.37 -9.32 -13.87
N LEU A 321 25.49 -8.36 -13.55
CA LEU A 321 24.58 -7.71 -14.49
C LEU A 321 25.37 -6.91 -15.55
N ILE A 322 26.37 -6.13 -15.13
CA ILE A 322 27.26 -5.38 -16.03
C ILE A 322 28.03 -6.33 -16.94
N ASP A 323 28.66 -7.37 -16.40
CA ASP A 323 29.43 -8.35 -17.17
C ASP A 323 28.54 -9.03 -18.23
N ARG A 324 27.32 -9.39 -17.85
CA ARG A 324 26.35 -9.99 -18.77
C ARG A 324 25.91 -9.00 -19.86
N ALA A 325 25.63 -7.75 -19.51
CA ALA A 325 25.26 -6.70 -20.45
C ALA A 325 26.37 -6.40 -21.45
N VAL A 326 27.63 -6.32 -21.00
CA VAL A 326 28.80 -6.17 -21.86
C VAL A 326 28.91 -7.34 -22.83
N GLY A 327 28.67 -8.58 -22.36
CA GLY A 327 28.62 -9.76 -23.21
C GLY A 327 27.59 -9.68 -24.34
N PHE A 328 26.46 -9.01 -24.10
CA PHE A 328 25.42 -8.74 -25.09
C PHE A 328 25.56 -7.40 -25.82
N LYS A 329 26.62 -6.62 -25.55
CA LYS A 329 26.84 -5.27 -26.11
C LYS A 329 25.67 -4.31 -25.79
N ILE A 330 25.09 -4.44 -24.60
CA ILE A 330 24.08 -3.52 -24.06
C ILE A 330 24.81 -2.37 -23.36
N GLU A 331 24.38 -1.13 -23.61
CA GLU A 331 24.95 0.05 -22.96
C GLU A 331 24.65 0.03 -21.45
N VAL A 332 25.67 0.31 -20.63
CA VAL A 332 25.53 0.37 -19.19
C VAL A 332 25.13 1.79 -18.79
N PRO A 333 23.97 2.00 -18.15
CA PRO A 333 23.40 3.34 -17.96
C PRO A 333 24.20 4.19 -16.96
N TYR A 334 24.88 3.55 -16.01
CA TYR A 334 25.59 4.21 -14.92
C TYR A 334 26.91 3.50 -14.59
N PRO A 335 27.86 4.18 -13.92
CA PRO A 335 29.10 3.55 -13.47
C PRO A 335 28.85 2.40 -12.50
N ALA A 336 29.70 1.38 -12.53
CA ALA A 336 29.70 0.32 -11.52
C ALA A 336 29.95 0.89 -10.11
N HIS A 337 29.57 0.12 -9.09
CA HIS A 337 29.92 0.42 -7.70
C HIS A 337 31.42 0.62 -7.57
N PRO A 338 31.86 1.78 -7.03
CA PRO A 338 33.27 2.07 -6.91
C PRO A 338 33.93 1.16 -5.87
N LYS A 339 35.12 0.68 -6.20
CA LYS A 339 35.96 -0.18 -5.37
C LYS A 339 37.12 0.60 -4.72
N THR A 340 37.48 1.75 -5.29
CA THR A 340 38.63 2.57 -4.87
C THR A 340 38.21 3.98 -4.49
N ALA A 341 39.06 4.68 -3.72
CA ALA A 341 38.83 6.08 -3.38
C ALA A 341 38.79 7.00 -4.62
N GLU A 342 39.58 6.68 -5.64
CA GLU A 342 39.68 7.50 -6.86
C GLU A 342 38.41 7.40 -7.72
N GLU A 343 37.82 6.22 -7.83
CA GLU A 343 36.53 6.05 -8.50
C GLU A 343 35.45 6.86 -7.79
N VAL A 344 35.40 6.85 -6.45
CA VAL A 344 34.46 7.68 -5.68
C VAL A 344 34.67 9.18 -5.93
N ARG A 345 35.92 9.65 -6.03
CA ARG A 345 36.23 11.06 -6.34
C ARG A 345 35.76 11.48 -7.73
N SER A 346 35.79 10.56 -8.69
CA SER A 346 35.35 10.80 -10.06
C SER A 346 33.82 10.87 -10.23
N LEU A 347 33.05 10.44 -9.22
CA LEU A 347 31.59 10.42 -9.29
C LEU A 347 31.01 11.83 -9.39
N LYS A 348 30.04 11.97 -10.29
CA LYS A 348 29.20 13.17 -10.42
C LYS A 348 28.34 13.36 -9.16
N ILE A 349 27.97 14.60 -8.88
CA ILE A 349 27.21 14.95 -7.66
C ILE A 349 25.84 14.30 -7.60
N GLU A 350 25.20 14.04 -8.74
CA GLU A 350 23.90 13.36 -8.81
C GLU A 350 24.01 11.92 -8.32
N VAL A 351 25.06 11.21 -8.73
CA VAL A 351 25.37 9.84 -8.29
C VAL A 351 25.74 9.83 -6.82
N LEU A 352 26.56 10.79 -6.37
CA LEU A 352 26.91 10.95 -4.97
C LEU A 352 25.67 11.14 -4.09
N LYS A 353 24.73 12.00 -4.50
CA LYS A 353 23.46 12.20 -3.78
C LYS A 353 22.58 10.95 -3.74
N ALA A 354 22.64 10.10 -4.77
CA ALA A 354 21.95 8.82 -4.75
C ALA A 354 22.56 7.86 -3.70
N TYR A 355 23.90 7.73 -3.68
CA TYR A 355 24.60 6.97 -2.63
C TYR A 355 24.38 7.54 -1.23
N HIS A 356 24.30 8.85 -1.08
CA HIS A 356 24.05 9.49 0.22
C HIS A 356 22.71 9.04 0.84
N LYS A 357 21.67 8.89 0.01
CA LYS A 357 20.36 8.42 0.46
C LYS A 357 20.40 6.99 0.99
N LYS A 358 21.17 6.10 0.34
CA LYS A 358 21.26 4.69 0.69
C LYS A 358 22.65 4.13 0.33
N LEU A 359 23.61 4.33 1.22
CA LEU A 359 24.98 3.83 1.12
C LEU A 359 25.02 2.36 1.52
N HIS A 360 25.47 1.50 0.61
CA HIS A 360 25.58 0.06 0.83
C HIS A 360 26.73 -0.27 1.80
N LYS A 361 26.46 -1.10 2.82
CA LYS A 361 27.46 -1.48 3.84
C LYS A 361 28.55 -2.41 3.31
N ASP A 362 28.24 -3.17 2.26
CA ASP A 362 29.14 -4.18 1.68
C ASP A 362 30.12 -3.57 0.65
N LEU A 363 30.17 -2.25 0.55
CA LEU A 363 31.27 -1.56 -0.12
C LEU A 363 32.57 -1.73 0.68
N GLY A 364 33.70 -1.75 -0.02
CA GLY A 364 35.01 -1.80 0.64
C GLY A 364 35.23 -0.61 1.58
N SER A 365 35.96 -0.81 2.67
CA SER A 365 36.23 0.22 3.68
C SER A 365 36.87 1.48 3.09
N GLU A 366 37.74 1.33 2.08
CA GLU A 366 38.35 2.44 1.34
C GLU A 366 37.30 3.28 0.60
N ALA A 367 36.39 2.64 -0.15
CA ALA A 367 35.31 3.31 -0.86
C ALA A 367 34.35 4.02 0.11
N ILE A 368 33.99 3.37 1.23
CA ILE A 368 33.13 3.98 2.26
C ILE A 368 33.78 5.23 2.86
N GLN A 369 35.07 5.18 3.19
CA GLN A 369 35.78 6.35 3.71
C GLN A 369 35.83 7.49 2.68
N ALA A 370 36.05 7.17 1.41
CA ALA A 370 36.01 8.15 0.33
C ALA A 370 34.60 8.75 0.15
N PHE A 371 33.55 7.95 0.27
CA PHE A 371 32.16 8.43 0.24
C PHE A 371 31.87 9.38 1.39
N ASN A 372 32.25 9.02 2.62
CA ASN A 372 32.10 9.87 3.80
C ASN A 372 32.80 11.22 3.63
N LEU A 373 34.03 11.21 3.10
CA LEU A 373 34.77 12.44 2.80
C LEU A 373 34.02 13.29 1.76
N ARG A 374 33.54 12.68 0.69
CA ARG A 374 32.77 13.39 -0.35
C ARG A 374 31.46 13.95 0.19
N PHE A 375 30.73 13.22 1.02
CA PHE A 375 29.50 13.72 1.63
C PHE A 375 29.79 14.95 2.49
N TYR A 376 30.88 14.94 3.26
CA TYR A 376 31.34 16.09 4.03
C TYR A 376 31.71 17.30 3.14
N GLU A 377 32.47 17.08 2.07
CA GLU A 377 32.88 18.13 1.10
C GLU A 377 31.68 18.80 0.43
N PHE A 378 30.61 18.03 0.17
CA PHE A 378 29.37 18.52 -0.45
C PHE A 378 28.31 19.00 0.57
N ASN A 379 28.67 19.19 1.85
CA ASN A 379 27.76 19.65 2.90
C ASN A 379 26.50 18.77 3.07
N LEU A 380 26.64 17.46 2.79
CA LEU A 380 25.60 16.47 3.05
C LEU A 380 25.71 15.96 4.50
N PRO A 381 24.60 15.67 5.19
CA PRO A 381 24.63 15.08 6.53
C PRO A 381 25.17 13.64 6.49
N LEU A 382 25.13 12.91 7.61
CA LEU A 382 25.46 11.49 7.58
C LEU A 382 24.53 10.74 6.58
N PRO A 383 25.01 9.69 5.90
CA PRO A 383 24.23 8.97 4.90
C PRO A 383 23.08 8.20 5.54
N ASN A 384 22.23 7.57 4.72
CA ASN A 384 21.13 6.70 5.16
C ASN A 384 20.07 7.41 6.00
N GLY A 385 19.87 8.71 5.77
CA GLY A 385 18.90 9.51 6.51
C GLY A 385 19.29 9.77 7.95
N ILE A 386 20.56 9.61 8.33
CA ILE A 386 21.07 9.97 9.64
C ILE A 386 21.43 11.47 9.63
N ASP A 387 20.64 12.29 10.33
CA ASP A 387 20.82 13.74 10.40
C ASP A 387 21.53 14.19 11.68
N THR A 388 21.52 13.34 12.73
CA THR A 388 22.01 13.64 14.07
C THR A 388 22.79 12.47 14.68
N ILE A 389 23.66 12.77 15.64
CA ILE A 389 24.40 11.75 16.39
C ILE A 389 23.48 10.95 17.33
N ASP A 390 22.43 11.58 17.86
CA ASP A 390 21.42 10.90 18.67
C ASP A 390 20.73 9.78 17.90
N LYS A 391 20.41 10.02 16.63
CA LYS A 391 19.82 9.01 15.75
C LYS A 391 20.80 7.86 15.49
N LEU A 392 22.06 8.17 15.21
CA LEU A 392 23.13 7.19 15.06
C LEU A 392 23.26 6.26 16.29
N LYS A 393 23.21 6.82 17.52
CA LYS A 393 23.25 6.03 18.76
C LYS A 393 21.98 5.21 18.98
N LYS A 394 20.80 5.76 18.70
CA LYS A 394 19.52 5.02 18.81
C LYS A 394 19.49 3.80 17.90
N GLU A 395 20.12 3.89 16.74
CA GLU A 395 20.25 2.79 15.79
C GLU A 395 21.41 1.83 16.12
N GLY A 396 22.20 2.12 17.16
CA GLY A 396 23.32 1.26 17.57
C GLY A 396 24.49 1.23 16.58
N LEU A 397 24.59 2.24 15.71
CA LEU A 397 25.61 2.30 14.68
C LEU A 397 26.93 2.90 15.22
N PRO A 398 28.10 2.46 14.73
CA PRO A 398 29.37 3.09 15.07
C PRO A 398 29.49 4.48 14.42
N PHE A 399 30.35 5.34 14.96
CA PHE A 399 30.70 6.59 14.29
C PHE A 399 31.31 6.30 12.91
N PRO A 400 30.97 7.09 11.88
CA PRO A 400 31.56 6.92 10.57
C PRO A 400 33.07 7.14 10.63
N LEU A 401 33.82 6.25 9.99
CA LEU A 401 35.24 6.46 9.75
C LEU A 401 35.38 7.59 8.73
N ILE A 402 35.91 8.72 9.18
CA ILE A 402 36.17 9.89 8.34
C ILE A 402 37.53 10.49 8.70
N ALA A 403 38.30 10.84 7.67
CA ALA A 403 39.62 11.46 7.79
C ALA A 403 39.54 12.92 7.29
N ILE A 404 38.86 13.77 8.05
CA ILE A 404 38.83 15.22 7.82
C ILE A 404 39.79 15.94 8.77
N GLU A 405 40.32 17.07 8.32
CA GLU A 405 41.03 17.99 9.21
C GLU A 405 40.05 18.60 10.20
N LEU A 406 40.43 18.61 11.48
CA LEU A 406 39.67 19.32 12.50
C LEU A 406 39.97 20.83 12.41
N PRO A 407 39.00 21.69 12.74
CA PRO A 407 39.19 23.13 12.72
C PRO A 407 40.42 23.57 13.54
N LYS A 408 41.19 24.50 12.99
CA LYS A 408 42.41 25.07 13.60
C LYS A 408 42.19 26.46 14.19
N SER A 409 41.03 27.07 13.94
CA SER A 409 40.66 28.41 14.40
C SER A 409 39.18 28.51 14.78
N ILE A 410 38.82 29.51 15.58
CA ILE A 410 37.43 29.79 15.94
C ILE A 410 36.63 30.19 14.70
N GLU A 411 37.26 30.90 13.77
CA GLU A 411 36.69 31.31 12.49
C GLU A 411 36.28 30.09 11.66
N GLU A 412 37.14 29.08 11.53
CA GLU A 412 36.79 27.83 10.85
C GLU A 412 35.58 27.14 11.48
N VAL A 413 35.49 27.10 12.82
CA VAL A 413 34.34 26.55 13.53
C VAL A 413 33.05 27.33 13.22
N LYS A 414 33.12 28.65 13.11
CA LYS A 414 31.97 29.50 12.75
C LYS A 414 31.50 29.25 11.31
N HIS A 415 32.40 28.94 10.38
CA HIS A 415 32.07 28.69 8.98
C HIS A 415 31.56 27.27 8.70
N LEU A 416 31.64 26.33 9.64
CA LEU A 416 31.10 24.98 9.47
C LEU A 416 29.60 25.03 9.16
N HIS A 417 29.18 24.27 8.14
CA HIS A 417 27.76 24.08 7.85
C HIS A 417 27.11 23.16 8.90
N ASN A 418 25.81 23.31 9.17
CA ASN A 418 25.12 22.46 10.17
C ASN A 418 25.20 20.97 9.82
N HIS A 419 25.10 20.61 8.54
CA HIS A 419 25.28 19.23 8.08
C HIS A 419 26.71 18.69 8.25
N GLN A 420 27.71 19.56 8.42
CA GLN A 420 29.10 19.15 8.68
C GLN A 420 29.36 18.86 10.16
N LEU A 421 28.51 19.35 11.07
CA LEU A 421 28.73 19.18 12.52
C LEU A 421 28.74 17.71 12.96
N PRO A 422 27.83 16.82 12.51
CA PRO A 422 27.88 15.40 12.87
C PRO A 422 29.18 14.72 12.40
N TRP A 423 29.73 15.12 11.25
CA TRP A 423 31.00 14.59 10.74
C TRP A 423 32.19 15.04 11.59
N VAL A 424 32.24 16.33 11.94
CA VAL A 424 33.27 16.88 12.84
C VAL A 424 33.15 16.23 14.22
N TYR A 425 31.93 16.03 14.71
CA TYR A 425 31.69 15.33 15.97
C TYR A 425 32.25 13.90 15.93
N ALA A 426 31.92 13.12 14.90
CA ALA A 426 32.46 11.77 14.71
C ALA A 426 34.00 11.75 14.66
N ARG A 427 34.63 12.74 14.00
CA ARG A 427 36.09 12.89 13.98
C ARG A 427 36.66 13.23 15.36
N CYS A 428 35.96 14.06 16.14
CA CYS A 428 36.37 14.48 17.47
C CYS A 428 36.37 13.35 18.51
N ALA A 429 35.62 12.26 18.31
CA ALA A 429 35.48 11.18 19.29
C ALA A 429 36.82 10.67 19.87
N ASN A 430 37.89 10.66 19.09
CA ASN A 430 39.24 10.27 19.54
C ASN A 430 40.28 11.40 19.50
N HIS A 431 39.89 12.61 19.12
CA HIS A 431 40.82 13.71 18.83
C HIS A 431 40.45 15.04 19.50
N PHE A 432 39.31 15.13 20.17
CA PHE A 432 38.85 16.37 20.80
C PHE A 432 39.88 16.96 21.78
N SER A 433 40.56 16.09 22.54
CA SER A 433 41.58 16.52 23.51
C SER A 433 42.86 17.10 22.90
N THR A 434 43.08 16.88 21.60
CA THR A 434 44.21 17.45 20.88
C THR A 434 43.99 18.92 20.51
N LEU A 435 42.74 19.38 20.49
CA LEU A 435 42.35 20.74 20.12
C LEU A 435 42.70 21.75 21.23
N SER A 436 42.88 23.02 20.87
CA SER A 436 43.02 24.10 21.85
C SER A 436 41.71 24.31 22.62
N PHE A 437 41.79 24.94 23.80
CA PHE A 437 40.60 25.22 24.60
C PHE A 437 39.58 26.07 23.84
N GLU A 438 40.04 27.06 23.09
CA GLU A 438 39.20 27.98 22.32
C GLU A 438 38.43 27.25 21.21
N ILE A 439 39.06 26.28 20.56
CA ILE A 439 38.43 25.45 19.53
C ILE A 439 37.46 24.45 20.18
N GLN A 440 37.84 23.82 21.31
CA GLN A 440 36.94 22.95 22.08
C GLN A 440 35.67 23.71 22.51
N SER A 441 35.84 24.93 22.99
CA SER A 441 34.76 25.85 23.38
C SER A 441 33.86 26.17 22.20
N ALA A 442 34.41 26.67 21.09
CA ALA A 442 33.63 27.03 19.91
C ALA A 442 32.85 25.83 19.34
N LEU A 443 33.47 24.63 19.30
CA LEU A 443 32.80 23.41 18.81
C LEU A 443 31.68 22.96 19.74
N ASN A 444 31.92 22.91 21.05
CA ASN A 444 30.89 22.54 22.02
C ASN A 444 29.70 23.50 22.00
N GLU A 445 29.92 24.80 21.79
CA GLU A 445 28.83 25.77 21.60
C GLU A 445 28.01 25.46 20.33
N ARG A 446 28.67 25.11 19.21
CA ARG A 446 27.98 24.69 17.97
C ARG A 446 27.19 23.40 18.15
N PHE A 447 27.76 22.38 18.80
CA PHE A 447 27.09 21.10 19.05
C PHE A 447 25.85 21.30 19.93
N TRP A 448 26.00 22.07 21.00
CA TRP A 448 24.90 22.39 21.92
C TRP A 448 23.75 23.12 21.23
N ASN A 449 24.05 24.18 20.46
CA ASN A 449 23.04 25.04 19.87
C ASN A 449 22.26 24.38 18.72
N THR A 450 22.89 23.46 18.00
CA THR A 450 22.24 22.79 16.86
C THR A 450 21.47 21.54 17.26
N GLN A 451 21.62 21.07 18.51
CA GLN A 451 21.10 19.77 18.99
C GLN A 451 21.50 18.59 18.07
N ALA A 452 22.49 18.79 17.21
CA ALA A 452 22.96 17.78 16.28
C ALA A 452 23.79 16.70 17.02
N SER A 453 24.32 17.02 18.20
CA SER A 453 25.20 16.18 19.02
C SER A 453 25.25 16.64 20.48
N TRP A 454 25.79 15.80 21.38
CA TRP A 454 26.13 16.22 22.76
C TRP A 454 27.40 17.09 22.79
N HIS A 455 27.73 17.67 23.94
CA HIS A 455 29.06 18.27 24.13
C HIS A 455 30.08 17.18 24.50
N TYR A 456 31.35 17.43 24.18
CA TYR A 456 32.47 16.69 24.72
C TYR A 456 32.93 17.31 26.04
N LEU A 457 33.44 16.48 26.96
CA LEU A 457 34.12 16.98 28.15
C LEU A 457 35.37 17.76 27.75
N PHE A 458 35.58 18.92 28.37
CA PHE A 458 36.77 19.72 28.15
C PHE A 458 38.04 19.00 28.63
N SER A 459 39.14 19.23 27.92
CA SER A 459 40.46 18.78 28.37
C SER A 459 41.01 19.76 29.40
N LEU A 460 40.89 19.42 30.68
CA LEU A 460 41.24 20.32 31.79
C LEU A 460 42.70 20.77 31.78
N GLY A 461 43.63 19.95 31.25
CA GLY A 461 45.04 20.33 31.07
C GLY A 461 45.29 21.46 30.06
N LYS A 462 44.27 21.90 29.31
CA LYS A 462 44.33 23.05 28.39
C LYS A 462 43.79 24.35 29.02
N LEU A 463 43.27 24.29 30.24
CA LEU A 463 42.69 25.45 30.92
C LEU A 463 43.78 26.40 31.42
N THR A 464 43.52 27.70 31.30
CA THR A 464 44.32 28.76 31.88
C THR A 464 43.40 29.80 32.52
N ALA A 465 43.90 30.58 33.46
CA ALA A 465 43.10 31.65 34.05
C ALA A 465 42.62 32.67 33.00
N ASP A 466 43.45 32.96 31.99
CA ASP A 466 43.14 33.90 30.91
C ASP A 466 42.03 33.36 29.98
N ASN A 467 42.13 32.11 29.53
CA ASN A 467 41.13 31.57 28.60
C ASN A 467 39.77 31.34 29.26
N ILE A 468 39.73 30.93 30.53
CA ILE A 468 38.49 30.91 31.32
C ILE A 468 37.95 32.34 31.49
N GLY A 469 38.83 33.31 31.79
CA GLY A 469 38.48 34.73 31.89
C GLY A 469 37.89 35.34 30.61
N LYS A 470 38.14 34.74 29.44
CA LYS A 470 37.60 35.16 28.14
C LYS A 470 36.45 34.28 27.64
N ALA A 471 36.19 33.14 28.28
CA ALA A 471 35.14 32.22 27.86
C ALA A 471 33.74 32.84 27.97
N GLY A 472 32.87 32.48 27.01
CA GLY A 472 31.46 32.87 26.99
C GLY A 472 30.61 32.13 28.03
N GLU A 473 29.39 32.63 28.27
CA GLU A 473 28.48 32.07 29.28
C GLU A 473 28.14 30.60 29.02
N LEU A 474 27.91 30.21 27.76
CA LEU A 474 27.60 28.82 27.40
C LEU A 474 28.78 27.89 27.69
N THR A 475 30.00 28.30 27.34
CA THR A 475 31.21 27.55 27.66
C THR A 475 31.39 27.35 29.17
N ILE A 476 31.17 28.39 29.97
CA ILE A 476 31.22 28.29 31.44
C ILE A 476 30.14 27.36 31.99
N LYS A 477 28.93 27.39 31.40
CA LYS A 477 27.85 26.48 31.76
C LYS A 477 28.22 25.01 31.47
N ILE A 478 28.84 24.73 30.33
CA ILE A 478 29.29 23.38 29.97
C ILE A 478 30.40 22.92 30.92
N LEU A 479 31.43 23.75 31.16
CA LEU A 479 32.49 23.46 32.13
C LEU A 479 31.95 23.19 33.54
N SER A 480 30.90 23.91 33.96
CA SER A 480 30.23 23.65 35.24
C SER A 480 29.52 22.29 35.28
N GLY A 481 29.02 21.81 34.15
CA GLY A 481 28.48 20.44 34.05
C GLY A 481 29.58 19.38 34.07
N ASP A 482 30.71 19.64 33.40
CA ASP A 482 31.87 18.74 33.39
C ASP A 482 32.49 18.56 34.77
N LEU A 483 32.39 19.57 35.64
CA LEU A 483 32.93 19.56 36.99
C LEU A 483 32.46 18.35 37.81
N SER A 484 31.19 17.95 37.72
CA SER A 484 30.71 16.77 38.46
C SER A 484 31.29 15.45 37.93
N ASN A 485 31.68 15.41 36.65
CA ASN A 485 32.23 14.21 36.01
C ASN A 485 33.75 14.09 36.19
N GLN A 486 34.44 15.21 36.48
CA GLN A 486 35.91 15.29 36.53
C GLN A 486 36.41 16.01 37.80
N LEU A 487 35.66 15.92 38.92
CA LEU A 487 35.90 16.73 40.12
C LEU A 487 37.32 16.57 40.70
N ASP A 488 37.87 15.35 40.68
CA ASP A 488 39.22 15.05 41.17
C ASP A 488 40.32 15.70 40.32
N GLU A 489 40.08 15.83 39.02
CA GLU A 489 40.97 16.55 38.11
C GLU A 489 40.87 18.07 38.31
N TRP A 490 39.65 18.60 38.49
CA TRP A 490 39.43 20.03 38.75
C TRP A 490 40.13 20.53 40.01
N ILE A 491 40.11 19.75 41.10
CA ILE A 491 40.82 20.11 42.35
C ILE A 491 42.35 19.97 42.25
N ALA A 492 42.87 19.36 41.19
CA ALA A 492 44.30 19.31 40.94
C ALA A 492 44.79 20.51 40.10
N LEU A 493 43.89 21.29 39.50
CA LEU A 493 44.25 22.48 38.73
C LEU A 493 44.84 23.57 39.63
N ASP A 494 45.65 24.45 39.02
CA ASP A 494 46.23 25.60 39.70
C ASP A 494 45.14 26.49 40.33
N PRO A 495 45.34 27.00 41.56
CA PRO A 495 44.37 27.86 42.24
C PRO A 495 43.92 29.08 41.41
N SER A 496 44.79 29.64 40.57
CA SER A 496 44.46 30.77 39.69
C SER A 496 43.42 30.39 38.62
N ILE A 497 43.49 29.17 38.08
CA ILE A 497 42.53 28.65 37.11
C ILE A 497 41.16 28.46 37.76
N ARG A 498 41.13 27.84 38.95
CA ARG A 498 39.90 27.68 39.73
C ARG A 498 39.30 29.04 40.13
N GLY A 499 40.13 29.97 40.56
CA GLY A 499 39.69 31.33 40.91
C GLY A 499 39.06 32.06 39.74
N ALA A 500 39.66 31.95 38.53
CA ALA A 500 39.08 32.51 37.31
C ALA A 500 37.72 31.87 36.98
N PHE A 501 37.59 30.55 37.16
CA PHE A 501 36.34 29.82 36.94
C PHE A 501 35.23 30.27 37.91
N ILE A 502 35.53 30.35 39.21
CA ILE A 502 34.61 30.84 40.25
C ILE A 502 34.16 32.28 39.95
N ALA A 503 35.11 33.15 39.60
CA ALA A 503 34.81 34.54 39.25
C ALA A 503 33.86 34.63 38.04
N LYS A 504 34.02 33.75 37.06
CA LYS A 504 33.14 33.68 35.89
C LYS A 504 31.78 33.08 36.17
N LEU A 505 31.73 32.02 36.97
CA LEU A 505 30.49 31.38 37.39
C LEU A 505 29.67 32.29 38.33
N LYS A 506 30.33 33.24 39.01
CA LYS A 506 29.77 34.10 40.08
C LYS A 506 29.24 33.30 41.28
N SER A 507 29.69 32.05 41.42
CA SER A 507 29.41 31.17 42.54
C SER A 507 30.59 30.20 42.70
N ASP A 508 30.78 29.69 43.92
CA ASP A 508 31.80 28.68 44.19
C ASP A 508 31.21 27.27 44.00
N PRO A 509 31.65 26.51 42.98
CA PRO A 509 31.17 25.15 42.76
C PRO A 509 31.85 24.12 43.66
N PHE A 510 32.96 24.46 44.33
CA PHE A 510 33.73 23.56 45.19
C PHE A 510 33.20 23.56 46.63
N THR A 511 31.93 23.21 46.80
CA THR A 511 31.27 23.21 48.12
C THR A 511 31.35 21.85 48.81
N ALA A 512 31.12 21.82 50.13
CA ALA A 512 31.03 20.57 50.88
C ALA A 512 29.94 19.64 50.34
N GLU A 513 28.82 20.17 49.85
CA GLU A 513 27.76 19.38 49.20
C GLU A 513 28.24 18.71 47.91
N THR A 514 29.00 19.44 47.07
CA THR A 514 29.62 18.88 45.88
C THR A 514 30.52 17.69 46.22
N PHE A 515 31.34 17.79 47.26
CA PHE A 515 32.23 16.71 47.67
C PHE A 515 31.51 15.54 48.37
N LYS A 516 30.31 15.73 48.93
CA LYS A 516 29.51 14.65 49.53
C LYS A 516 29.03 13.64 48.49
N THR A 517 28.86 14.04 47.23
CA THR A 517 28.41 13.16 46.13
C THR A 517 29.51 12.19 45.65
N VAL A 518 30.78 12.44 45.98
CA VAL A 518 31.92 11.61 45.55
C VAL A 518 31.79 10.19 46.08
N GLN A 519 31.91 9.19 45.20
CA GLN A 519 31.92 7.78 45.59
C GLN A 519 33.33 7.38 46.08
N THR A 520 33.53 7.39 47.40
CA THR A 520 34.84 7.14 48.00
C THR A 520 35.30 5.68 47.90
N THR A 521 34.37 4.74 47.67
CA THR A 521 34.64 3.30 47.55
C THR A 521 35.32 2.91 46.24
N THR A 522 35.24 3.76 45.21
CA THR A 522 35.75 3.48 43.85
C THR A 522 36.93 4.37 43.46
N LEU A 523 37.47 5.17 44.39
CA LEU A 523 38.59 6.07 44.11
C LEU A 523 39.84 5.29 43.74
N SER A 524 40.45 5.66 42.61
CA SER A 524 41.81 5.25 42.26
C SER A 524 42.83 5.90 43.21
N LYS A 525 44.05 5.36 43.24
CA LYS A 525 45.16 5.94 44.04
C LYS A 525 45.41 7.41 43.67
N ASP A 526 45.38 7.73 42.39
CA ASP A 526 45.64 9.08 41.90
C ASP A 526 44.52 10.04 42.32
N ALA A 527 43.26 9.65 42.16
CA ALA A 527 42.12 10.44 42.60
C ALA A 527 42.15 10.66 44.13
N ALA A 528 42.41 9.60 44.91
CA ALA A 528 42.56 9.68 46.36
C ALA A 528 43.69 10.64 46.76
N THR A 529 44.82 10.61 46.05
CA THR A 529 45.96 11.52 46.29
C THR A 529 45.59 12.99 46.02
N ARG A 530 44.84 13.25 44.94
CA ARG A 530 44.37 14.61 44.60
C ARG A 530 43.41 15.15 45.66
N TYR A 531 42.41 14.36 46.07
CA TYR A 531 41.48 14.75 47.15
C TYR A 531 42.21 14.97 48.48
N HIS A 532 43.11 14.06 48.85
CA HIS A 532 43.90 14.19 50.06
C HIS A 532 44.73 15.49 50.05
N THR A 533 45.43 15.76 48.94
CA THR A 533 46.23 16.98 48.78
C THR A 533 45.37 18.24 48.87
N PHE A 534 44.19 18.24 48.23
CA PHE A 534 43.26 19.36 48.25
C PHE A 534 42.73 19.66 49.66
N PHE A 535 42.31 18.64 50.41
CA PHE A 535 41.76 18.82 51.76
C PHE A 535 42.83 19.06 52.82
N ASN A 536 44.04 18.53 52.65
CA ASN A 536 45.16 18.71 53.58
C ASN A 536 45.87 20.06 53.41
N GLY A 537 45.48 20.88 52.42
CA GLY A 537 45.95 22.25 52.27
C GLY A 537 45.62 23.09 53.51
N THR A 538 46.59 23.88 53.99
CA THR A 538 46.47 24.64 55.24
C THR A 538 45.24 25.56 55.21
N GLY A 539 44.32 25.36 56.17
CA GLY A 539 43.16 26.23 56.34
C GLY A 539 41.96 25.92 55.46
N ASN A 540 41.85 24.75 54.82
CA ASN A 540 40.69 24.38 54.01
C ASN A 540 39.43 24.12 54.88
N PRO A 541 38.44 25.04 54.93
CA PRO A 541 37.28 24.91 55.80
C PRO A 541 36.28 23.86 55.27
N LEU A 542 36.42 23.43 54.02
CA LEU A 542 35.51 22.48 53.39
C LEU A 542 35.62 21.10 54.03
N TRP A 543 36.82 20.70 54.47
CA TRP A 543 37.03 19.42 55.14
C TRP A 543 36.14 19.28 56.39
N LYS A 544 36.10 20.32 57.24
CA LYS A 544 35.26 20.37 58.44
C LYS A 544 33.76 20.27 58.13
N ASN A 545 33.36 20.80 56.99
CA ASN A 545 31.96 20.86 56.57
C ASN A 545 31.46 19.58 55.88
N LEU A 546 32.34 18.58 55.67
CA LEU A 546 31.97 17.28 55.09
C LEU A 546 31.20 16.37 56.07
N GLY A 547 31.30 16.62 57.38
CA GLY A 547 30.65 15.80 58.41
C GLY A 547 31.01 14.32 58.28
N ASN A 548 30.01 13.44 58.30
CA ASN A 548 30.21 11.97 58.21
C ASN A 548 31.00 11.52 56.96
N LYS A 549 31.05 12.33 55.91
CA LYS A 549 31.81 12.02 54.69
C LYS A 549 33.33 12.01 54.93
N GLN A 550 33.83 12.74 55.93
CA GLN A 550 35.26 12.74 56.32
C GLN A 550 35.75 11.32 56.61
N ALA A 551 34.97 10.54 57.36
CA ALA A 551 35.32 9.16 57.70
C ALA A 551 35.46 8.28 56.46
N THR A 552 34.54 8.42 55.50
CA THR A 552 34.58 7.64 54.26
C THR A 552 35.74 8.01 53.34
N PHE A 553 36.16 9.28 53.32
CA PHE A 553 37.36 9.72 52.62
C PHE A 553 38.62 9.21 53.32
N ASN A 554 38.73 9.31 54.65
CA ASN A 554 39.87 8.81 55.42
C ASN A 554 40.05 7.29 55.27
N VAL A 555 38.96 6.52 55.18
CA VAL A 555 39.03 5.09 54.84
C VAL A 555 39.60 4.89 53.44
N ALA A 556 39.13 5.64 52.44
CA ALA A 556 39.66 5.57 51.08
C ALA A 556 41.14 5.98 51.00
N PHE A 557 41.56 7.00 51.74
CA PHE A 557 42.96 7.42 51.87
C PHE A 557 43.81 6.31 52.49
N GLY A 558 43.35 5.70 53.59
CA GLY A 558 44.02 4.58 54.23
C GLY A 558 44.20 3.37 53.30
N ASN A 559 43.19 3.04 52.49
CA ASN A 559 43.26 1.97 51.48
C ASN A 559 44.37 2.22 50.44
N HIS A 560 44.77 3.47 50.24
CA HIS A 560 45.84 3.88 49.32
C HIS A 560 47.12 4.35 50.04
N SER A 561 47.26 4.02 51.33
CA SER A 561 48.42 4.38 52.19
C SER A 561 48.65 5.89 52.35
N LEU A 562 47.59 6.70 52.24
CA LEU A 562 47.60 8.13 52.55
C LEU A 562 47.15 8.32 54.01
N PRO A 563 47.80 9.22 54.78
CA PRO A 563 47.44 9.44 56.18
C PRO A 563 46.02 10.02 56.30
N PRO A 564 45.30 9.75 57.40
CA PRO A 564 44.01 10.38 57.64
C PRO A 564 44.18 11.88 57.90
N ILE A 565 43.25 12.68 57.39
CA ILE A 565 43.20 14.12 57.66
C ILE A 565 42.38 14.31 58.95
N ALA A 566 42.92 15.07 59.89
CA ALA A 566 42.28 15.36 61.18
C ALA A 566 40.96 16.15 60.97
N PRO A 567 39.93 15.92 61.80
CA PRO A 567 38.61 16.52 61.63
C PRO A 567 38.55 18.05 61.62
#